data_AF-A0A5C7VN49-F1
#
_entry.id   AF-A0A5C7VN49-F1
#
_cell.length_a   1.000
_cell.length_b   1.000
_cell.length_c   1.000
_cell.angle_alpha   90.00
_cell.angle_beta   90.00
_cell.angle_gamma   90.00
#
_symmetry.space_group_name_H-M   'P 1'
#
loop_
_entity.id
_entity.type
_entity.pdbx_description
1 polymer ?
#
loop_
_entity_poly.entity_id
_entity_poly.type
_entity_poly.pdbx_seq_one_letter_code
_entity_poly.pdbx_strand_id
1 'polypeptide(L)'
;ASMSVPSRIVHLPLSWDDAATRLAIEKYMQSVRSDAPWCPSNIEFIRRINGLDSIEDVYRIVFDASYLVLGLGDVYLGAPVAVPADPRHRLVTTKYNPARTWTPENAVGIGGAYLCIYGMEGPGGYQFVGRTLPVWNRYRQTADFKDGKPWLLRFFDQIRFYPVSESELLKLRKDFIRGQFQLRIEETTFSLQQHHLFLQQNQAAIHDFKTRQQAAFEAERERWRINGQMEFASESDLDEADAQSELDLPEGSHAIASPVTGTVWKILTQEGQQVKAGDILIVIEAMKMEIAVETPVSGTVERILCRQGDGVSAGQLLVVLQKHQAAP
;
A
#
# COMPACT_ATOMS: atom_id res chain seq x y z
N ALA A 1 12.91 16.38 -34.47
CA ALA A 1 12.51 15.19 -35.25
C ALA A 1 11.06 14.86 -34.94
N SER A 2 10.23 14.58 -35.96
CA SER A 2 8.84 14.15 -35.80
C SER A 2 8.80 12.66 -35.48
N MET A 3 9.01 12.31 -34.22
CA MET A 3 8.89 10.93 -33.74
C MET A 3 7.46 10.67 -33.27
N SER A 4 6.87 9.58 -33.74
CA SER A 4 5.58 9.08 -33.27
C SER A 4 5.67 7.58 -33.01
N VAL A 5 4.88 7.11 -32.06
CA VAL A 5 4.80 5.68 -31.71
C VAL A 5 3.33 5.24 -31.64
N PRO A 6 3.00 4.01 -32.07
CA PRO A 6 1.69 3.43 -31.79
C PRO A 6 1.40 3.47 -30.28
N SER A 7 0.19 3.83 -29.92
CA SER A 7 -0.24 3.99 -28.53
C SER A 7 -1.70 3.56 -28.41
N ARG A 8 -2.13 3.18 -27.21
CA ARG A 8 -3.53 2.87 -26.92
C ARG A 8 -4.00 3.69 -25.75
N ILE A 9 -5.22 4.18 -25.77
CA ILE A 9 -5.87 4.75 -24.59
C ILE A 9 -6.63 3.61 -23.90
N VAL A 10 -6.17 3.21 -22.73
CA VAL A 10 -6.74 2.12 -21.93
C VAL A 10 -7.55 2.73 -20.80
N HIS A 11 -8.88 2.62 -20.88
CA HIS A 11 -9.80 3.18 -19.88
C HIS A 11 -10.03 2.17 -18.75
N LEU A 12 -9.48 2.42 -17.57
CA LEU A 12 -9.57 1.52 -16.42
C LEU A 12 -10.56 2.06 -15.37
N PRO A 13 -11.42 1.22 -14.78
CA PRO A 13 -12.21 1.63 -13.62
C PRO A 13 -11.29 1.80 -12.41
N LEU A 14 -11.49 2.85 -11.62
CA LEU A 14 -10.78 3.07 -10.37
C LEU A 14 -11.79 3.26 -9.24
N SER A 15 -11.70 2.42 -8.21
CA SER A 15 -12.34 2.70 -6.93
C SER A 15 -11.43 3.63 -6.14
N TRP A 16 -11.86 4.87 -5.98
CA TRP A 16 -11.16 5.89 -5.20
C TRP A 16 -11.16 5.52 -3.71
N ASP A 17 -10.01 5.67 -3.04
CA ASP A 17 -9.83 5.38 -1.61
C ASP A 17 -10.37 4.00 -1.15
N ASP A 18 -10.16 2.99 -2.00
CA ASP A 18 -10.68 1.62 -1.85
C ASP A 18 -10.31 1.00 -0.48
N ALA A 19 -11.27 0.31 0.14
CA ALA A 19 -11.14 -0.35 1.43
C ALA A 19 -9.89 -1.24 1.58
N ALA A 20 -9.44 -1.94 0.53
CA ALA A 20 -8.22 -2.74 0.61
C ALA A 20 -6.97 -1.87 0.75
N THR A 21 -6.93 -0.70 0.09
CA THR A 21 -5.82 0.25 0.25
C THR A 21 -5.83 0.92 1.61
N ARG A 22 -7.01 1.27 2.15
CA ARG A 22 -7.15 1.76 3.53
C ARG A 22 -6.68 0.72 4.55
N LEU A 23 -7.07 -0.53 4.38
CA LEU A 23 -6.57 -1.64 5.21
C LEU A 23 -5.03 -1.72 5.17
N ALA A 24 -4.40 -1.56 4.00
CA ALA A 24 -2.95 -1.59 3.90
C ALA A 24 -2.27 -0.41 4.63
N ILE A 25 -2.90 0.77 4.64
CA ILE A 25 -2.42 1.92 5.41
C ILE A 25 -2.59 1.65 6.91
N GLU A 26 -3.75 1.16 7.34
CA GLU A 26 -4.00 0.76 8.73
C GLU A 26 -2.96 -0.28 9.19
N LYS A 27 -2.66 -1.27 8.35
CA LYS A 27 -1.61 -2.25 8.65
C LYS A 27 -0.27 -1.57 8.87
N TYR A 28 0.14 -0.73 7.93
CA TYR A 28 1.41 -0.03 8.01
C TYR A 28 1.55 0.83 9.27
N MET A 29 0.49 1.54 9.66
CA MET A 29 0.51 2.38 10.86
C MET A 29 0.63 1.55 12.14
N GLN A 30 -0.02 0.38 12.19
CA GLN A 30 -0.05 -0.47 13.37
C GLN A 30 1.27 -1.20 13.61
N SER A 31 1.96 -1.65 12.54
CA SER A 31 3.12 -2.54 12.68
C SER A 31 4.43 -2.01 12.16
N VAL A 32 4.42 -0.93 11.38
CA VAL A 32 5.65 -0.44 10.75
C VAL A 32 5.97 0.96 11.21
N ARG A 33 5.07 1.92 11.00
CA ARG A 33 5.36 3.32 11.29
C ARG A 33 4.07 4.13 11.46
N SER A 34 3.62 4.27 12.70
CA SER A 34 2.41 5.02 13.06
C SER A 34 2.55 6.53 12.85
N ASP A 35 3.74 7.07 13.03
CA ASP A 35 4.06 8.50 12.96
C ASP A 35 4.38 8.99 11.53
N ALA A 36 4.27 8.13 10.53
CA ALA A 36 4.69 8.45 9.17
C ALA A 36 3.90 9.66 8.60
N PRO A 37 4.56 10.65 7.97
CA PRO A 37 3.87 11.87 7.52
C PRO A 37 2.77 11.68 6.47
N TRP A 38 2.80 10.53 5.77
CA TRP A 38 1.80 10.13 4.78
C TRP A 38 0.61 9.37 5.36
N CYS A 39 0.59 9.14 6.67
CA CYS A 39 -0.50 8.50 7.40
C CYS A 39 -1.28 9.56 8.21
N PRO A 40 -2.58 9.34 8.51
CA PRO A 40 -3.38 8.16 8.18
C PRO A 40 -3.98 8.16 6.77
N SER A 41 -3.78 9.21 5.97
CA SER A 41 -4.35 9.31 4.62
C SER A 41 -3.29 9.69 3.60
N ASN A 42 -3.00 8.77 2.68
CA ASN A 42 -2.09 9.02 1.56
C ASN A 42 -2.63 10.11 0.63
N ILE A 43 -3.95 10.16 0.43
CA ILE A 43 -4.61 11.16 -0.41
C ILE A 43 -4.45 12.55 0.21
N GLU A 44 -4.65 12.67 1.52
CA GLU A 44 -4.41 13.95 2.20
C GLU A 44 -2.94 14.36 2.16
N PHE A 45 -2.04 13.39 2.32
CA PHE A 45 -0.61 13.66 2.13
C PHE A 45 -0.29 14.17 0.72
N ILE A 46 -0.83 13.53 -0.32
CA ILE A 46 -0.69 13.96 -1.71
C ILE A 46 -1.19 15.41 -1.86
N ARG A 47 -2.34 15.76 -1.27
CA ARG A 47 -2.86 17.13 -1.29
C ARG A 47 -1.86 18.11 -0.67
N ARG A 48 -1.40 17.85 0.57
CA ARG A 48 -0.50 18.75 1.31
C ARG A 48 0.82 18.96 0.57
N ILE A 49 1.49 17.87 0.18
CA ILE A 49 2.83 17.95 -0.40
C ILE A 49 2.84 18.59 -1.79
N ASN A 50 1.67 18.64 -2.46
CA ASN A 50 1.52 19.28 -3.77
C ASN A 50 0.91 20.70 -3.70
N GLY A 51 0.57 21.20 -2.51
CA GLY A 51 0.01 22.54 -2.34
C GLY A 51 -1.38 22.69 -2.98
N LEU A 52 -2.19 21.62 -2.91
CA LEU A 52 -3.56 21.61 -3.41
C LEU A 52 -4.54 22.07 -2.33
N ASP A 53 -5.63 22.71 -2.75
CA ASP A 53 -6.58 23.33 -1.83
C ASP A 53 -7.51 22.29 -1.20
N SER A 54 -7.80 21.21 -1.93
CA SER A 54 -8.73 20.17 -1.48
C SER A 54 -8.34 18.75 -1.93
N ILE A 55 -8.90 17.74 -1.25
CA ILE A 55 -8.83 16.34 -1.71
C ILE A 55 -9.52 16.19 -3.06
N GLU A 56 -10.55 16.99 -3.34
CA GLU A 56 -11.25 17.00 -4.63
C GLU A 56 -10.31 17.42 -5.78
N ASP A 57 -9.34 18.30 -5.54
CA ASP A 57 -8.32 18.62 -6.55
C ASP A 57 -7.42 17.42 -6.86
N VAL A 58 -7.09 16.61 -5.85
CA VAL A 58 -6.36 15.35 -6.05
C VAL A 58 -7.19 14.40 -6.90
N TYR A 59 -8.46 14.21 -6.54
CA TYR A 59 -9.41 13.38 -7.27
C TYR A 59 -9.47 13.79 -8.74
N ARG A 60 -9.76 15.07 -9.01
CA ARG A 60 -9.85 15.61 -10.37
C ARG A 60 -8.56 15.40 -11.16
N ILE A 61 -7.41 15.71 -10.58
CA ILE A 61 -6.11 15.51 -11.27
C ILE A 61 -5.90 14.03 -11.62
N VAL A 62 -6.26 13.10 -10.72
CA VAL A 62 -6.10 11.66 -10.96
C VAL A 62 -7.00 11.18 -12.11
N PHE A 63 -8.25 11.62 -12.14
CA PHE A 63 -9.22 11.19 -13.16
C PHE A 63 -9.07 11.93 -14.50
N ASP A 64 -8.58 13.17 -14.50
CA ASP A 64 -8.37 13.96 -15.73
C ASP A 64 -7.07 13.57 -16.47
N ALA A 65 -6.12 12.94 -15.76
CA ALA A 65 -4.82 12.57 -16.31
C ALA A 65 -4.86 11.52 -17.43
N SER A 66 -3.88 11.64 -18.33
CA SER A 66 -3.47 10.58 -19.26
C SER A 66 -2.08 10.13 -18.86
N TYR A 67 -1.97 8.90 -18.36
CA TYR A 67 -0.72 8.36 -17.83
C TYR A 67 -0.01 7.52 -18.89
N LEU A 68 1.07 8.07 -19.45
CA LEU A 68 1.90 7.38 -20.44
C LEU A 68 2.75 6.30 -19.76
N VAL A 69 2.55 5.04 -20.15
CA VAL A 69 3.31 3.89 -19.67
C VAL A 69 4.72 3.93 -20.28
N LEU A 70 5.73 4.05 -19.41
CA LEU A 70 7.14 4.11 -19.79
C LEU A 70 7.83 2.74 -19.69
N GLY A 71 7.29 1.85 -18.86
CA GLY A 71 7.83 0.52 -18.63
C GLY A 71 6.85 -0.37 -17.87
N LEU A 72 7.17 -1.66 -17.80
CA LEU A 72 6.41 -2.68 -17.09
C LEU A 72 7.31 -3.43 -16.11
N GLY A 73 6.72 -3.97 -15.04
CA GLY A 73 7.47 -4.63 -13.97
C GLY A 73 7.97 -3.67 -12.89
N ASP A 74 7.26 -2.57 -12.63
CA ASP A 74 7.48 -1.72 -11.45
C ASP A 74 6.39 -2.03 -10.41
N VAL A 75 6.47 -3.09 -9.59
CA VAL A 75 7.65 -3.97 -9.37
C VAL A 75 7.50 -5.36 -10.01
N TYR A 76 6.27 -5.87 -10.23
CA TYR A 76 6.05 -7.24 -10.73
C TYR A 76 4.85 -7.35 -11.68
N LEU A 77 4.78 -8.46 -12.43
CA LEU A 77 3.61 -8.94 -13.18
C LEU A 77 2.87 -7.84 -13.97
N GLY A 78 3.55 -7.21 -14.92
CA GLY A 78 2.92 -6.22 -15.80
C GLY A 78 2.54 -4.90 -15.12
N ALA A 79 2.93 -4.69 -13.85
CA ALA A 79 2.75 -3.41 -13.17
C ALA A 79 3.43 -2.29 -13.97
N PRO A 80 2.70 -1.24 -14.38
CA PRO A 80 3.28 -0.16 -15.16
C PRO A 80 4.10 0.77 -14.27
N VAL A 81 5.14 1.37 -14.83
CA VAL A 81 5.60 2.70 -14.43
C VAL A 81 5.06 3.69 -15.46
N ALA A 82 4.17 4.57 -15.03
CA ALA A 82 3.51 5.52 -15.91
C ALA A 82 3.68 6.96 -15.40
N VAL A 83 3.65 7.94 -16.30
CA VAL A 83 3.75 9.36 -15.94
C VAL A 83 2.65 10.16 -16.65
N PRO A 84 2.00 11.13 -15.97
CA PRO A 84 1.10 12.05 -16.64
C PRO A 84 1.79 12.79 -17.80
N ALA A 85 1.16 12.73 -18.98
CA ALA A 85 1.61 13.43 -20.17
C ALA A 85 1.59 14.95 -19.95
N ASP A 86 0.58 15.47 -19.25
CA ASP A 86 0.51 16.85 -18.78
C ASP A 86 1.32 17.03 -17.48
N PRO A 87 2.35 17.88 -17.45
CA PRO A 87 3.12 18.14 -16.23
C PRO A 87 2.30 18.69 -15.06
N ARG A 88 1.16 19.32 -15.31
CA ARG A 88 0.24 19.83 -14.26
C ARG A 88 -0.50 18.72 -13.52
N HIS A 89 -0.50 17.50 -14.07
CA HIS A 89 -1.11 16.34 -13.42
C HIS A 89 -0.08 15.46 -12.69
N ARG A 90 1.20 15.85 -12.71
CA ARG A 90 2.28 15.12 -12.01
C ARG A 90 2.25 15.45 -10.54
N LEU A 91 1.36 14.80 -9.79
CA LEU A 91 1.38 14.82 -8.34
C LEU A 91 2.68 14.17 -7.86
N VAL A 92 3.53 14.94 -7.20
CA VAL A 92 4.83 14.47 -6.70
C VAL A 92 4.67 14.02 -5.26
N THR A 93 5.14 12.82 -4.96
CA THR A 93 5.13 12.25 -3.60
C THR A 93 6.50 11.68 -3.24
N THR A 94 6.70 11.35 -1.96
CA THR A 94 7.74 10.42 -1.56
C THR A 94 7.23 8.98 -1.64
N LYS A 95 8.16 8.03 -1.75
CA LYS A 95 7.86 6.64 -1.41
C LYS A 95 7.80 6.51 0.11
N TYR A 96 7.08 5.51 0.60
CA TYR A 96 7.07 5.10 2.00
C TYR A 96 8.50 4.83 2.49
N ASN A 97 8.77 5.20 3.75
CA ASN A 97 10.02 4.92 4.44
C ASN A 97 9.77 4.48 5.90
N PRO A 98 9.98 3.19 6.23
CA PRO A 98 10.30 2.09 5.32
C PRO A 98 9.08 1.71 4.45
N ALA A 99 9.28 0.92 3.40
CA ALA A 99 8.20 0.46 2.52
C ALA A 99 7.20 -0.45 3.26
N ARG A 100 5.95 -0.52 2.77
CA ARG A 100 4.97 -1.47 3.30
C ARG A 100 5.40 -2.90 3.02
N THR A 101 5.07 -3.78 3.94
CA THR A 101 5.23 -5.23 3.83
C THR A 101 4.11 -5.86 2.99
N TRP A 102 2.90 -5.30 3.05
CA TRP A 102 1.73 -5.74 2.27
C TRP A 102 1.05 -4.58 1.52
N THR A 103 0.67 -4.85 0.28
CA THR A 103 -0.07 -3.98 -0.64
C THR A 103 -1.03 -4.88 -1.41
N PRO A 104 -2.33 -4.54 -1.51
CA PRO A 104 -3.30 -5.39 -2.18
C PRO A 104 -3.11 -5.38 -3.70
N GLU A 105 -3.57 -6.45 -4.34
CA GLU A 105 -3.49 -6.63 -5.78
C GLU A 105 -4.23 -5.51 -6.53
N ASN A 106 -3.53 -4.88 -7.46
CA ASN A 106 -3.96 -3.77 -8.30
C ASN A 106 -4.36 -2.52 -7.54
N ALA A 107 -3.81 -2.34 -6.33
CA ALA A 107 -3.70 -1.01 -5.76
C ALA A 107 -3.06 -0.07 -6.79
N VAL A 108 -3.51 1.17 -6.80
CA VAL A 108 -2.97 2.23 -7.64
C VAL A 108 -2.29 3.23 -6.72
N GLY A 109 -1.05 3.56 -7.03
CA GLY A 109 -0.30 4.50 -6.21
C GLY A 109 0.66 5.38 -6.98
N ILE A 110 1.10 6.45 -6.32
CA ILE A 110 2.00 7.48 -6.83
C ILE A 110 3.28 7.49 -6.00
N GLY A 111 4.44 7.41 -6.67
CA GLY A 111 5.77 7.43 -6.05
C GLY A 111 6.70 8.34 -6.86
N GLY A 112 7.14 9.45 -6.27
CA GLY A 112 7.69 10.55 -7.08
C GLY A 112 6.56 11.12 -7.94
N ALA A 113 6.83 11.35 -9.23
CA ALA A 113 5.83 11.78 -10.20
C ALA A 113 5.17 10.61 -10.98
N TYR A 114 5.47 9.36 -10.58
CA TYR A 114 5.12 8.16 -11.34
C TYR A 114 3.95 7.43 -10.71
N LEU A 115 3.08 6.89 -11.56
CA LEU A 115 1.98 6.03 -11.19
C LEU A 115 2.35 4.55 -11.40
N CYS A 116 1.92 3.70 -10.48
CA CYS A 116 2.03 2.26 -10.52
C CYS A 116 0.65 1.61 -10.28
N ILE A 117 0.42 0.45 -10.91
CA ILE A 117 -0.66 -0.49 -10.56
C ILE A 117 -0.01 -1.81 -10.12
N TYR A 118 -0.17 -2.20 -8.86
CA TYR A 118 0.49 -3.38 -8.31
C TYR A 118 -0.05 -4.66 -8.97
N GLY A 119 0.77 -5.37 -9.74
CA GLY A 119 0.32 -6.55 -10.51
C GLY A 119 -0.06 -7.77 -9.66
N MET A 120 0.38 -7.81 -8.40
CA MET A 120 0.11 -8.85 -7.41
C MET A 120 0.12 -8.25 -6.01
N GLU A 121 -0.37 -9.01 -5.02
CA GLU A 121 -0.13 -8.68 -3.62
C GLU A 121 1.36 -8.79 -3.27
N GLY A 122 1.85 -7.89 -2.42
CA GLY A 122 3.25 -7.91 -1.98
C GLY A 122 3.71 -6.59 -1.37
N PRO A 123 5.03 -6.40 -1.16
CA PRO A 123 5.57 -5.16 -0.61
C PRO A 123 5.42 -4.00 -1.59
N GLY A 124 5.30 -2.77 -1.07
CA GLY A 124 5.06 -1.60 -1.90
C GLY A 124 5.38 -0.28 -1.21
N GLY A 125 5.85 0.68 -2.00
CA GLY A 125 6.32 1.97 -1.48
C GLY A 125 5.52 3.19 -1.96
N TYR A 126 4.58 3.03 -2.88
CA TYR A 126 3.89 4.18 -3.50
C TYR A 126 2.70 4.61 -2.63
N GLN A 127 2.38 5.90 -2.64
CA GLN A 127 1.23 6.47 -1.94
C GLN A 127 -0.06 6.08 -2.66
N PHE A 128 -1.03 5.48 -1.97
CA PHE A 128 -2.26 5.01 -2.59
C PHE A 128 -3.21 6.14 -2.99
N VAL A 129 -3.93 5.91 -4.08
CA VAL A 129 -5.10 6.71 -4.51
C VAL A 129 -6.37 5.86 -4.65
N GLY A 130 -6.23 4.54 -4.83
CA GLY A 130 -7.37 3.65 -5.01
C GLY A 130 -6.96 2.27 -5.51
N ARG A 131 -7.91 1.54 -6.10
CA ARG A 131 -7.69 0.19 -6.66
C ARG A 131 -8.38 0.03 -8.00
N THR A 132 -7.80 -0.78 -8.89
CA THR A 132 -8.32 -1.01 -10.25
C THR A 132 -8.41 -2.52 -10.58
N LEU A 133 -8.55 -2.87 -11.85
CA LEU A 133 -8.60 -4.24 -12.34
C LEU A 133 -7.23 -4.93 -12.35
N PRO A 134 -7.21 -6.27 -12.37
CA PRO A 134 -6.02 -7.05 -12.69
C PRO A 134 -5.33 -6.59 -13.97
N VAL A 135 -4.07 -6.16 -13.86
CA VAL A 135 -3.21 -5.87 -15.04
C VAL A 135 -2.47 -7.12 -15.54
N TRP A 136 -2.68 -8.25 -14.87
CA TRP A 136 -2.07 -9.55 -15.17
C TRP A 136 -3.11 -10.68 -15.11
N ASN A 137 -3.08 -11.57 -16.09
CA ASN A 137 -3.89 -12.79 -16.13
C ASN A 137 -3.04 -13.99 -16.54
N ARG A 138 -2.62 -14.78 -15.56
CA ARG A 138 -1.74 -15.94 -15.77
C ARG A 138 -2.41 -17.06 -16.57
N TYR A 139 -3.71 -17.28 -16.36
CA TYR A 139 -4.35 -18.56 -16.70
C TYR A 139 -5.25 -18.50 -17.93
N ARG A 140 -5.84 -17.34 -18.23
CA ARG A 140 -6.84 -17.22 -19.29
C ARG A 140 -6.45 -16.17 -20.32
N GLN A 141 -6.67 -16.51 -21.58
CA GLN A 141 -6.73 -15.54 -22.66
C GLN A 141 -8.16 -15.00 -22.75
N THR A 142 -8.28 -13.70 -22.94
CA THR A 142 -9.57 -12.99 -23.09
C THR A 142 -9.45 -11.99 -24.23
N ALA A 143 -10.48 -11.17 -24.47
CA ALA A 143 -10.39 -10.07 -25.44
C ALA A 143 -9.24 -9.09 -25.13
N ASP A 144 -8.94 -8.89 -23.84
CA ASP A 144 -7.94 -7.93 -23.36
C ASP A 144 -6.58 -8.59 -23.05
N PHE A 145 -6.58 -9.89 -22.71
CA PHE A 145 -5.37 -10.72 -22.55
C PHE A 145 -5.20 -11.63 -23.76
N LYS A 146 -4.52 -11.14 -24.80
CA LYS A 146 -4.41 -11.81 -26.10
C LYS A 146 -2.96 -12.21 -26.46
N ASP A 147 -2.82 -12.97 -27.54
CA ASP A 147 -1.54 -13.37 -28.14
C ASP A 147 -0.61 -14.17 -27.20
N GLY A 148 -1.18 -14.92 -26.27
CA GLY A 148 -0.45 -15.68 -25.24
C GLY A 148 0.21 -14.80 -24.18
N LYS A 149 -0.07 -13.48 -24.17
CA LYS A 149 0.53 -12.53 -23.23
C LYS A 149 -0.33 -12.40 -21.98
N PRO A 150 0.24 -12.59 -20.79
CA PRO A 150 -0.49 -12.44 -19.53
C PRO A 150 -0.60 -10.99 -19.04
N TRP A 151 0.14 -10.02 -19.61
CA TRP A 151 0.08 -8.61 -19.21
C TRP A 151 -0.88 -7.79 -20.09
N LEU A 152 -1.66 -6.91 -19.46
CA LEU A 152 -2.64 -6.06 -20.13
C LEU A 152 -2.00 -4.86 -20.86
N LEU A 153 -1.10 -4.18 -20.16
CA LEU A 153 -0.53 -2.90 -20.56
C LEU A 153 0.74 -3.08 -21.40
N ARG A 154 1.04 -2.10 -22.24
CA ARG A 154 2.17 -2.07 -23.17
C ARG A 154 2.92 -0.74 -23.03
N PHE A 155 4.15 -0.71 -23.51
CA PHE A 155 4.91 0.52 -23.63
C PHE A 155 4.12 1.52 -24.47
N PHE A 156 4.11 2.77 -24.03
CA PHE A 156 3.40 3.90 -24.64
C PHE A 156 1.87 3.80 -24.65
N ASP A 157 1.27 2.83 -23.94
CA ASP A 157 -0.15 2.96 -23.60
C ASP A 157 -0.37 4.20 -22.74
N GLN A 158 -1.57 4.74 -22.82
CA GLN A 158 -2.07 5.87 -22.05
C GLN A 158 -3.20 5.36 -21.18
N ILE A 159 -2.95 5.24 -19.87
CA ILE A 159 -3.98 4.85 -18.92
C ILE A 159 -4.84 6.09 -18.64
N ARG A 160 -6.17 5.92 -18.68
CA ARG A 160 -7.13 6.90 -18.17
C ARG A 160 -8.07 6.20 -17.22
N PHE A 161 -8.32 6.81 -16.06
CA PHE A 161 -9.24 6.24 -15.09
C PHE A 161 -10.64 6.81 -15.26
N TYR A 162 -11.64 6.00 -14.93
CA TYR A 162 -13.01 6.48 -14.69
C TYR A 162 -13.49 5.96 -13.33
N PRO A 163 -14.26 6.77 -12.58
CA PRO A 163 -14.62 6.41 -11.21
C PRO A 163 -15.67 5.31 -11.20
N VAL A 164 -15.52 4.36 -10.29
CA VAL A 164 -16.52 3.35 -9.94
C VAL A 164 -16.60 3.20 -8.42
N SER A 165 -17.70 2.66 -7.93
CA SER A 165 -17.81 2.28 -6.52
C SER A 165 -16.98 1.03 -6.19
N GLU A 166 -16.67 0.81 -4.90
CA GLU A 166 -15.98 -0.41 -4.44
C GLU A 166 -16.74 -1.68 -4.83
N SER A 167 -18.07 -1.69 -4.66
CA SER A 167 -18.93 -2.85 -4.96
C SER A 167 -18.98 -3.15 -6.46
N GLU A 168 -19.03 -2.11 -7.29
CA GLU A 168 -18.93 -2.22 -8.74
C GLU A 168 -17.56 -2.74 -9.17
N LEU A 169 -16.46 -2.21 -8.61
CA LEU A 169 -15.12 -2.69 -8.90
C LEU A 169 -14.97 -4.17 -8.57
N LEU A 170 -15.47 -4.63 -7.40
CA LEU A 170 -15.40 -6.03 -7.01
C LEU A 170 -16.13 -6.95 -7.98
N LYS A 171 -17.24 -6.50 -8.58
CA LYS A 171 -17.92 -7.23 -9.65
C LYS A 171 -17.08 -7.26 -10.92
N LEU A 172 -16.63 -6.09 -11.40
CA LEU A 172 -15.81 -5.98 -12.60
C LEU A 172 -14.53 -6.81 -12.52
N ARG A 173 -13.87 -6.85 -11.36
CA ARG A 173 -12.67 -7.67 -11.14
C ARG A 173 -12.92 -9.16 -11.35
N LYS A 174 -14.08 -9.69 -10.91
CA LYS A 174 -14.46 -11.10 -11.10
C LYS A 174 -14.78 -11.40 -12.56
N ASP A 175 -15.47 -10.50 -13.23
CA ASP A 175 -15.93 -10.66 -14.60
C ASP A 175 -14.75 -10.52 -15.60
N PHE A 176 -13.84 -9.59 -15.34
CA PHE A 176 -12.73 -9.25 -16.24
C PHE A 176 -11.77 -10.42 -16.48
N ILE A 177 -11.28 -11.07 -15.41
CA ILE A 177 -10.35 -12.20 -15.54
C ILE A 177 -11.00 -13.44 -16.21
N ARG A 178 -12.33 -13.50 -16.25
CA ARG A 178 -13.11 -14.55 -16.91
C ARG A 178 -13.47 -14.21 -18.35
N GLY A 179 -13.16 -13.00 -18.82
CA GLY A 179 -13.54 -12.50 -20.16
C GLY A 179 -15.02 -12.13 -20.27
N GLN A 180 -15.70 -11.89 -19.15
CA GLN A 180 -17.12 -11.49 -19.09
C GLN A 180 -17.29 -9.96 -19.06
N PHE A 181 -16.19 -9.23 -18.95
CA PHE A 181 -16.11 -7.79 -19.09
C PHE A 181 -14.94 -7.47 -20.03
N GLN A 182 -15.15 -6.52 -20.93
CA GLN A 182 -14.13 -6.06 -21.88
C GLN A 182 -13.84 -4.58 -21.64
N LEU A 183 -12.56 -4.21 -21.70
CA LEU A 183 -12.17 -2.81 -21.57
C LEU A 183 -12.45 -2.00 -22.84
N ARG A 184 -12.76 -0.72 -22.64
CA ARG A 184 -12.68 0.27 -23.71
C ARG A 184 -11.21 0.59 -23.96
N ILE A 185 -10.72 0.20 -25.13
CA ILE A 185 -9.37 0.48 -25.60
C ILE A 185 -9.47 1.20 -26.95
N GLU A 186 -8.84 2.37 -27.06
CA GLU A 186 -8.79 3.16 -28.29
C GLU A 186 -7.38 3.11 -28.88
N GLU A 187 -7.25 2.61 -30.11
CA GLU A 187 -5.99 2.65 -30.84
C GLU A 187 -5.69 4.09 -31.28
N THR A 188 -4.47 4.55 -31.04
CA THR A 188 -4.03 5.93 -31.32
C THR A 188 -2.53 5.98 -31.64
N THR A 189 -1.96 7.17 -31.67
CA THR A 189 -0.53 7.41 -31.86
C THR A 189 -0.07 8.52 -30.93
N PHE A 190 1.01 8.28 -30.19
CA PHE A 190 1.64 9.31 -29.38
C PHE A 190 2.70 10.03 -30.21
N SER A 191 2.52 11.33 -30.45
CA SER A 191 3.43 12.17 -31.23
C SER A 191 4.24 13.10 -30.33
N LEU A 192 5.56 12.99 -30.36
CA LEU A 192 6.44 13.91 -29.62
C LEU A 192 6.29 15.36 -30.09
N GLN A 193 6.04 15.58 -31.38
CA GLN A 193 5.85 16.92 -31.91
C GLN A 193 4.59 17.58 -31.33
N GLN A 194 3.48 16.84 -31.28
CA GLN A 194 2.23 17.33 -30.68
C GLN A 194 2.39 17.57 -29.19
N HIS A 195 3.09 16.67 -28.49
CA HIS A 195 3.38 16.84 -27.07
C HIS A 195 4.24 18.08 -26.79
N HIS A 196 5.30 18.32 -27.57
CA HIS A 196 6.12 19.52 -27.45
C HIS A 196 5.32 20.80 -27.71
N LEU A 197 4.44 20.80 -28.71
CA LEU A 197 3.56 21.94 -28.97
C LEU A 197 2.62 22.20 -27.79
N PHE A 198 2.03 21.14 -27.23
CA PHE A 198 1.20 21.23 -26.02
C PHE A 198 1.99 21.85 -24.85
N LEU A 199 3.23 21.41 -24.62
CA LEU A 199 4.08 21.95 -23.56
C LEU A 199 4.39 23.44 -23.76
N GLN A 200 4.67 23.86 -25.00
CA GLN A 200 4.91 25.28 -25.32
C GLN A 200 3.65 26.13 -25.11
N GLN A 201 2.50 25.66 -25.58
CA GLN A 201 1.22 26.36 -25.44
C GLN A 201 0.78 26.52 -23.98
N ASN A 202 1.16 25.58 -23.10
CA ASN A 202 0.78 25.58 -21.69
C ASN A 202 1.92 25.97 -20.76
N GLN A 203 3.02 26.53 -21.27
CA GLN A 203 4.26 26.75 -20.52
C GLN A 203 4.05 27.57 -19.23
N ALA A 204 3.27 28.66 -19.30
CA ALA A 204 2.99 29.51 -18.14
C ALA A 204 2.22 28.74 -17.05
N ALA A 205 1.11 28.10 -17.39
CA ALA A 205 0.32 27.31 -16.45
C ALA A 205 1.11 26.12 -15.85
N ILE A 206 1.99 25.49 -16.64
CA ILE A 206 2.90 24.44 -16.16
C ILE A 206 3.91 25.02 -15.16
N HIS A 207 4.47 26.19 -15.45
CA HIS A 207 5.41 26.87 -14.57
C HIS A 207 4.75 27.22 -13.23
N ASP A 208 3.58 27.87 -13.26
CA ASP A 208 2.86 28.27 -12.05
C ASP A 208 2.50 27.07 -11.16
N PHE A 209 2.01 25.99 -11.77
CA PHE A 209 1.71 24.75 -11.06
C PHE A 209 2.95 24.17 -10.36
N LYS A 210 4.08 24.08 -11.08
CA LYS A 210 5.34 23.55 -10.54
C LYS A 210 5.91 24.42 -9.43
N THR A 211 5.84 25.74 -9.58
CA THR A 211 6.31 26.69 -8.56
C THR A 211 5.52 26.51 -7.26
N ARG A 212 4.18 26.43 -7.34
CA ARG A 212 3.33 26.13 -6.17
C ARG A 212 3.67 24.78 -5.54
N GLN A 213 3.77 23.73 -6.36
CA GLN A 213 4.10 22.38 -5.90
C GLN A 213 5.46 22.33 -5.18
N GLN A 214 6.48 22.98 -5.72
CA GLN A 214 7.82 23.01 -5.14
C GLN A 214 7.84 23.69 -3.77
N ALA A 215 7.17 24.85 -3.65
CA ALA A 215 7.06 25.56 -2.38
C ALA A 215 6.33 24.71 -1.31
N ALA A 216 5.28 24.00 -1.71
CA ALA A 216 4.55 23.10 -0.81
C ALA A 216 5.38 21.88 -0.38
N PHE A 217 6.16 21.31 -1.30
CA PHE A 217 7.07 20.21 -1.03
C PHE A 217 8.17 20.61 -0.01
N GLU A 218 8.75 21.79 -0.17
CA GLU A 218 9.75 22.34 0.77
C GLU A 218 9.14 22.58 2.15
N ALA A 219 7.95 23.20 2.21
CA ALA A 219 7.24 23.42 3.46
C ALA A 219 6.85 22.10 4.17
N GLU A 220 6.46 21.07 3.42
CA GLU A 220 6.17 19.74 3.95
C GLU A 220 7.42 19.06 4.52
N ARG A 221 8.56 19.13 3.82
CA ARG A 221 9.84 18.61 4.33
C ARG A 221 10.29 19.31 5.61
N GLU A 222 10.10 20.62 5.70
CA GLU A 222 10.46 21.37 6.91
C GLU A 222 9.56 20.99 8.09
N ARG A 223 8.26 20.74 7.87
CA ARG A 223 7.36 20.19 8.90
C ARG A 223 7.88 18.86 9.45
N TRP A 224 8.34 17.95 8.58
CA TRP A 224 8.88 16.67 9.02
C TRP A 224 10.12 16.83 9.88
N ARG A 225 11.01 17.76 9.50
CA ARG A 225 12.23 18.08 10.26
C ARG A 225 11.88 18.59 11.66
N ILE A 226 10.94 19.51 11.77
CA ILE A 226 10.50 20.10 13.05
C ILE A 226 9.86 19.02 13.94
N ASN A 227 9.10 18.10 13.35
CA ASN A 227 8.41 17.03 14.08
C ASN A 227 9.28 15.79 14.36
N GLY A 228 10.55 15.78 13.97
CA GLY A 228 11.43 14.61 14.15
C GLY A 228 11.11 13.42 13.25
N GLN A 229 10.28 13.59 12.21
CA GLN A 229 9.79 12.50 11.35
C GLN A 229 10.76 12.15 10.19
N MET A 230 11.95 12.74 10.17
CA MET A 230 12.93 12.56 9.09
C MET A 230 13.61 11.18 9.10
N GLU A 231 13.87 10.64 10.29
CA GLU A 231 14.57 9.37 10.50
C GLU A 231 13.60 8.37 11.14
N PHE A 232 13.60 7.12 10.63
CA PHE A 232 12.85 6.03 11.23
C PHE A 232 13.79 5.32 12.21
N ALA A 233 13.59 5.55 13.51
CA ALA A 233 14.36 4.88 14.56
C ALA A 233 13.82 3.46 14.75
N SER A 234 14.48 2.46 14.16
CA SER A 234 14.10 1.04 14.31
C SER A 234 14.94 0.30 15.36
N GLU A 235 15.95 0.95 15.96
CA GLU A 235 16.91 0.29 16.86
C GLU A 235 16.60 0.46 18.35
N SER A 236 15.85 1.49 18.77
CA SER A 236 15.59 1.77 20.19
C SER A 236 14.62 0.80 20.86
N ASP A 237 13.66 0.26 20.11
CA ASP A 237 12.56 -0.52 20.70
C ASP A 237 12.95 -1.98 20.98
N LEU A 238 14.04 -2.47 20.36
CA LEU A 238 14.56 -3.83 20.57
C LEU A 238 15.32 -3.97 21.89
N ASP A 239 15.92 -2.88 22.39
CA ASP A 239 16.66 -2.88 23.66
C ASP A 239 15.71 -2.94 24.88
N GLU A 240 14.51 -2.37 24.79
CA GLU A 240 13.49 -2.47 25.85
C GLU A 240 12.82 -3.85 25.90
N ALA A 241 12.70 -4.53 24.75
CA ALA A 241 12.14 -5.87 24.62
C ALA A 241 12.97 -6.95 25.33
N ASP A 242 14.31 -6.81 25.34
CA ASP A 242 15.22 -7.78 25.96
C ASP A 242 15.12 -7.78 27.50
N ALA A 243 14.84 -6.61 28.09
CA ALA A 243 14.72 -6.42 29.54
C ALA A 243 13.48 -7.07 30.18
N GLN A 244 12.46 -7.44 29.39
CA GLN A 244 11.20 -8.05 29.88
C GLN A 244 11.20 -9.59 29.87
N SER A 245 12.31 -10.21 29.48
CA SER A 245 12.44 -11.67 29.35
C SER A 245 12.55 -12.41 30.70
N GLU A 246 12.84 -11.70 31.80
CA GLU A 246 12.96 -12.26 33.16
C GLU A 246 11.75 -11.88 34.04
N LEU A 247 10.69 -12.69 34.02
CA LEU A 247 9.56 -12.58 34.95
C LEU A 247 9.45 -13.84 35.80
N ASP A 248 9.43 -13.68 37.12
CA ASP A 248 9.03 -14.76 38.05
C ASP A 248 7.55 -15.08 37.85
N LEU A 249 7.26 -16.29 37.39
CA LEU A 249 5.90 -16.76 37.10
C LEU A 249 5.32 -17.54 38.29
N PRO A 250 4.04 -17.32 38.64
CA PRO A 250 3.36 -18.12 39.66
C PRO A 250 3.35 -19.62 39.36
N GLU A 251 3.25 -20.43 40.41
CA GLU A 251 3.21 -21.88 40.30
C GLU A 251 1.93 -22.34 39.58
N GLY A 252 2.06 -23.10 38.50
CA GLY A 252 0.94 -23.51 37.64
C GLY A 252 0.67 -22.61 36.42
N SER A 253 1.40 -21.50 36.30
CA SER A 253 1.36 -20.66 35.11
C SER A 253 2.12 -21.29 33.92
N HIS A 254 1.71 -20.92 32.71
CA HIS A 254 2.38 -21.27 31.46
C HIS A 254 2.59 -20.00 30.65
N ALA A 255 3.85 -19.63 30.43
CA ALA A 255 4.16 -18.47 29.61
C ALA A 255 4.26 -18.86 28.14
N ILE A 256 3.71 -17.99 27.31
CA ILE A 256 3.77 -18.02 25.86
C ILE A 256 4.74 -16.92 25.44
N ALA A 257 5.84 -17.33 24.82
CA ALA A 257 6.87 -16.43 24.32
C ALA A 257 6.71 -16.20 22.81
N SER A 258 7.24 -15.08 22.33
CA SER A 258 7.36 -14.82 20.91
C SER A 258 8.32 -15.83 20.27
N PRO A 259 7.93 -16.53 19.19
CA PRO A 259 8.84 -17.40 18.47
C PRO A 259 9.85 -16.65 17.59
N VAL A 260 9.64 -15.36 17.35
CA VAL A 260 10.40 -14.54 16.39
C VAL A 260 10.59 -13.10 16.88
N THR A 261 11.60 -12.41 16.36
CA THR A 261 11.68 -10.95 16.51
C THR A 261 10.79 -10.27 15.48
N GLY A 262 9.94 -9.34 15.90
CA GLY A 262 8.96 -8.67 15.03
C GLY A 262 8.15 -7.61 15.77
N THR A 263 6.96 -7.30 15.28
CA THR A 263 6.03 -6.34 15.88
C THR A 263 4.68 -6.99 16.16
N VAL A 264 4.07 -6.71 17.31
CA VAL A 264 2.76 -7.26 17.67
C VAL A 264 1.67 -6.71 16.74
N TRP A 265 1.18 -7.55 15.84
CA TRP A 265 0.20 -7.19 14.82
C TRP A 265 -1.23 -7.15 15.37
N LYS A 266 -1.65 -8.21 16.07
CA LYS A 266 -3.00 -8.31 16.67
C LYS A 266 -2.94 -9.07 17.97
N ILE A 267 -3.77 -8.65 18.93
CA ILE A 267 -4.06 -9.42 20.14
C ILE A 267 -5.48 -9.96 19.98
N LEU A 268 -5.62 -11.28 19.91
CA LEU A 268 -6.89 -11.98 19.64
C LEU A 268 -7.52 -12.57 20.92
N THR A 269 -6.88 -12.33 22.06
CA THR A 269 -7.33 -12.78 23.38
C THR A 269 -7.42 -11.62 24.36
N GLN A 270 -8.18 -11.80 25.44
CA GLN A 270 -8.27 -10.85 26.55
C GLN A 270 -7.95 -11.55 27.89
N GLU A 271 -7.53 -10.78 28.88
CA GLU A 271 -7.34 -11.30 30.24
C GLU A 271 -8.66 -11.88 30.79
N GLY A 272 -8.57 -13.01 31.50
CA GLY A 272 -9.70 -13.79 31.98
C GLY A 272 -10.36 -14.72 30.93
N GLN A 273 -9.95 -14.66 29.65
CA GLN A 273 -10.50 -15.52 28.61
C GLN A 273 -10.04 -16.97 28.76
N GLN A 274 -10.97 -17.93 28.62
CA GLN A 274 -10.60 -19.34 28.47
C GLN A 274 -10.17 -19.63 27.04
N VAL A 275 -9.05 -20.32 26.89
CA VAL A 275 -8.45 -20.71 25.60
C VAL A 275 -8.18 -22.21 25.60
N LYS A 276 -8.24 -22.81 24.41
CA LYS A 276 -7.90 -24.21 24.17
C LYS A 276 -6.55 -24.32 23.47
N ALA A 277 -5.88 -25.45 23.66
CA ALA A 277 -4.68 -25.76 22.88
C ALA A 277 -4.96 -25.60 21.36
N GLY A 278 -4.10 -24.86 20.67
CA GLY A 278 -4.24 -24.48 19.26
C GLY A 278 -4.94 -23.13 19.01
N ASP A 279 -5.52 -22.51 20.03
CA ASP A 279 -6.11 -21.17 19.86
C ASP A 279 -5.01 -20.13 19.62
N ILE A 280 -5.22 -19.25 18.64
CA ILE A 280 -4.32 -18.14 18.33
C ILE A 280 -4.55 -17.02 19.35
N LEU A 281 -3.51 -16.67 20.10
CA LEU A 281 -3.57 -15.62 21.11
C LEU A 281 -3.17 -14.26 20.53
N ILE A 282 -2.08 -14.24 19.77
CA ILE A 282 -1.45 -13.04 19.22
C ILE A 282 -1.02 -13.34 17.79
N VAL A 283 -1.01 -12.33 16.92
CA VAL A 283 -0.34 -12.39 15.63
C VAL A 283 0.83 -11.41 15.66
N ILE A 284 2.00 -11.86 15.23
CA ILE A 284 3.21 -11.04 15.10
C ILE A 284 3.49 -10.83 13.62
N GLU A 285 3.87 -9.62 13.26
CA GLU A 285 4.46 -9.36 11.95
C GLU A 285 5.99 -9.44 12.06
N ALA A 286 6.59 -10.42 11.39
CA ALA A 286 8.03 -10.53 11.26
C ALA A 286 8.39 -10.96 9.85
N MET A 287 9.53 -10.48 9.33
CA MET A 287 10.02 -10.84 7.99
C MET A 287 8.96 -10.67 6.88
N LYS A 288 8.06 -9.67 7.03
CA LYS A 288 6.94 -9.38 6.11
C LYS A 288 5.88 -10.48 6.06
N MET A 289 5.79 -11.32 7.09
CA MET A 289 4.76 -12.36 7.25
C MET A 289 4.00 -12.16 8.55
N GLU A 290 2.70 -12.51 8.52
CA GLU A 290 1.90 -12.67 9.73
C GLU A 290 2.16 -14.06 10.33
N ILE A 291 2.60 -14.10 11.58
CA ILE A 291 2.96 -15.32 12.32
C ILE A 291 2.01 -15.43 13.51
N ALA A 292 1.15 -16.44 13.48
CA ALA A 292 0.25 -16.74 14.58
C ALA A 292 1.02 -17.33 15.77
N VAL A 293 0.80 -16.78 16.95
CA VAL A 293 1.29 -17.31 18.23
C VAL A 293 0.13 -18.06 18.89
N GLU A 294 0.21 -19.38 18.84
CA GLU A 294 -0.79 -20.31 19.37
C GLU A 294 -0.44 -20.75 20.80
N THR A 295 -1.44 -21.07 21.61
CA THR A 295 -1.21 -21.72 22.91
C THR A 295 -1.08 -23.24 22.74
N PRO A 296 -0.06 -23.90 23.33
CA PRO A 296 0.03 -25.36 23.33
C PRO A 296 -0.86 -26.02 24.40
N VAL A 297 -1.48 -25.24 25.30
CA VAL A 297 -2.27 -25.76 26.43
C VAL A 297 -3.62 -25.05 26.53
N SER A 298 -4.60 -25.78 27.09
CA SER A 298 -5.86 -25.16 27.51
C SER A 298 -5.71 -24.50 28.88
N GLY A 299 -6.32 -23.34 29.06
CA GLY A 299 -6.19 -22.56 30.28
C GLY A 299 -7.00 -21.27 30.26
N THR A 300 -6.74 -20.41 31.24
CA THR A 300 -7.30 -19.06 31.31
C THR A 300 -6.17 -18.05 31.12
N VAL A 301 -6.36 -17.05 30.26
CA VAL A 301 -5.41 -15.94 30.10
C VAL A 301 -5.33 -15.15 31.39
N GLU A 302 -4.17 -15.16 32.03
CA GLU A 302 -3.93 -14.46 33.28
C GLU A 302 -3.47 -13.03 33.01
N ARG A 303 -2.46 -12.87 32.14
CA ARG A 303 -1.85 -11.57 31.81
C ARG A 303 -1.46 -11.50 30.33
N ILE A 304 -1.60 -10.32 29.74
CA ILE A 304 -1.04 -9.99 28.43
C ILE A 304 0.06 -8.95 28.64
N LEU A 305 1.28 -9.28 28.24
CA LEU A 305 2.51 -8.53 28.57
C LEU A 305 2.97 -7.59 27.44
N CYS A 306 2.24 -7.56 26.34
CA CYS A 306 2.53 -6.70 25.19
C CYS A 306 1.28 -5.94 24.76
N ARG A 307 1.47 -4.85 24.04
CA ARG A 307 0.43 -4.07 23.38
C ARG A 307 0.54 -4.22 21.87
N GLN A 308 -0.56 -3.97 21.19
CA GLN A 308 -0.56 -3.93 19.73
C GLN A 308 0.37 -2.80 19.26
N GLY A 309 1.29 -3.12 18.35
CA GLY A 309 2.32 -2.21 17.85
C GLY A 309 3.68 -2.30 18.56
N ASP A 310 3.78 -3.02 19.68
CA ASP A 310 5.07 -3.17 20.39
C ASP A 310 6.06 -4.00 19.56
N GLY A 311 7.33 -3.58 19.55
CA GLY A 311 8.45 -4.40 19.10
C GLY A 311 8.67 -5.55 20.08
N VAL A 312 8.90 -6.76 19.55
CA VAL A 312 9.14 -7.96 20.36
C VAL A 312 10.36 -8.74 19.88
N SER A 313 11.10 -9.30 20.82
CA SER A 313 12.25 -10.18 20.55
C SER A 313 11.86 -11.65 20.59
N ALA A 314 12.58 -12.50 19.83
CA ALA A 314 12.41 -13.94 19.96
C ALA A 314 12.71 -14.38 21.40
N GLY A 315 11.79 -15.12 22.01
CA GLY A 315 11.86 -15.54 23.42
C GLY A 315 11.20 -14.58 24.41
N GLN A 316 10.82 -13.36 24.02
CA GLN A 316 10.13 -12.43 24.91
C GLN A 316 8.75 -12.96 25.30
N LEU A 317 8.39 -12.87 26.58
CA LEU A 317 7.09 -13.32 27.07
C LEU A 317 5.97 -12.38 26.61
N LEU A 318 4.91 -12.95 26.06
CA LEU A 318 3.77 -12.21 25.52
C LEU A 318 2.49 -12.42 26.33
N VAL A 319 2.23 -13.67 26.73
CA VAL A 319 1.01 -14.05 27.45
C VAL A 319 1.35 -15.03 28.57
N VAL A 320 0.71 -14.87 29.72
CA VAL A 320 0.75 -15.85 30.81
C VAL A 320 -0.62 -16.50 30.92
N LEU A 321 -0.66 -17.84 30.91
CA LEU A 321 -1.87 -18.65 31.08
C LEU A 321 -1.85 -19.35 32.44
N GLN A 322 -2.99 -19.41 33.11
CA GLN A 322 -3.21 -20.38 34.17
C GLN A 322 -3.70 -21.69 33.56
N LYS A 323 -2.90 -22.77 33.69
CA LYS A 323 -3.30 -24.08 33.15
C LYS A 323 -4.56 -24.59 33.86
N HIS A 324 -5.51 -25.13 33.10
CA HIS A 324 -6.55 -25.96 33.70
C HIS A 324 -5.89 -27.30 34.08
N GLN A 325 -5.99 -27.70 35.35
CA GLN A 325 -5.60 -29.05 35.74
C GLN A 325 -6.44 -30.04 34.92
N ALA A 326 -5.78 -31.01 34.29
CA ALA A 326 -6.49 -32.13 33.69
C ALA A 326 -7.34 -32.78 34.80
N ALA A 327 -8.65 -32.88 34.59
CA ALA A 327 -9.49 -33.66 35.49
C ALA A 327 -8.92 -35.09 35.59
N PRO A 328 -8.78 -35.64 36.80
CA PRO A 328 -8.12 -36.93 37.05
C PRO A 328 -8.80 -38.11 36.34
#